data_AF-A0A091J0X5-F1
#
_entry.id   AF-A0A091J0X5-F1
#
_cell.length_a   1.000
_cell.length_b   1.000
_cell.length_c   1.000
_cell.angle_alpha   90.00
_cell.angle_beta   90.00
_cell.angle_gamma   90.00
#
_symmetry.space_group_name_H-M   'P 1'
#
loop_
_entity.id
_entity.type
_entity.pdbx_description
1 polymer ?
#
loop_
_entity_poly.entity_id
_entity_poly.type
_entity_poly.pdbx_seq_one_letter_code
_entity_poly.pdbx_strand_id
1 'polypeptide(L)'
;GHITAETFMAILRDKASGICVDSEGFRTAGSMGSVLPRAPALPCVHFFTATPDPSRSVFKPFVFVAGLKPAPQVRSPTFRDDPAKKIPRFQSMVDRRHELYRRHQAALELMERDQ
;
A
#
# COMPACT_ATOMS: atom_id res chain seq x y z
N GLY A 1 13.52 18.87 -18.09
CA GLY A 1 13.68 17.56 -17.44
C GLY A 1 12.42 16.75 -17.64
N HIS A 2 12.54 15.44 -17.91
CA HIS A 2 11.40 14.53 -18.04
C HIS A 2 11.32 13.70 -16.76
N ILE A 3 10.35 13.99 -15.90
CA ILE A 3 10.13 13.27 -14.65
C ILE A 3 9.00 12.28 -14.89
N THR A 4 9.24 10.99 -14.63
CA THR A 4 8.23 9.94 -14.80
C THR A 4 7.70 9.47 -13.45
N ALA A 5 6.65 8.65 -13.48
CA ALA A 5 6.14 7.99 -12.28
C ALA A 5 7.22 7.09 -11.65
N GLU A 6 8.01 6.40 -12.47
CA GLU A 6 9.13 5.56 -12.03
C GLU A 6 10.21 6.38 -11.33
N THR A 7 10.50 7.60 -11.82
CA THR A 7 11.43 8.52 -11.13
C THR A 7 10.94 8.83 -9.71
N PHE A 8 9.66 9.18 -9.56
CA PHE A 8 9.08 9.41 -8.23
C PHE A 8 9.08 8.14 -7.36
N MET A 9 8.77 6.98 -7.95
CA MET A 9 8.83 5.71 -7.22
C MET A 9 10.23 5.38 -6.74
N ALA A 10 11.28 5.70 -7.52
CA ALA A 10 12.66 5.52 -7.09
C ALA A 10 13.02 6.43 -5.90
N ILE A 11 12.61 7.71 -5.96
CA ILE A 11 12.79 8.66 -4.85
C ILE A 11 12.08 8.16 -3.58
N LEU A 12 10.85 7.67 -3.70
CA LEU A 12 10.06 7.16 -2.57
C LEU A 12 10.63 5.87 -1.96
N ARG A 13 11.53 5.18 -2.66
CA ARG A 13 12.24 3.98 -2.18
C ARG A 13 13.59 4.30 -1.54
N ASP A 14 14.06 5.53 -1.66
CA ASP A 14 15.41 5.89 -1.26
C ASP A 14 15.56 5.93 0.26
N LYS A 15 16.26 4.93 0.80
CA LYS A 15 16.62 4.86 2.23
C LYS A 15 17.75 5.80 2.58
N ALA A 16 18.71 6.04 1.68
CA ALA A 16 19.90 6.82 1.96
C ALA A 16 19.59 8.32 2.15
N SER A 17 18.60 8.85 1.43
CA SER A 17 18.10 10.21 1.65
C SER A 17 17.18 10.35 2.87
N GLY A 18 16.77 9.24 3.51
CA GLY A 18 15.83 9.24 4.62
C GLY A 18 14.36 9.36 4.21
N ILE A 19 14.03 9.30 2.92
CA ILE A 19 12.63 9.32 2.44
C ILE A 19 11.93 8.00 2.79
N CYS A 20 12.57 6.87 2.49
CA CYS A 20 12.12 5.54 2.88
C CYS A 20 12.75 5.16 4.23
N VAL A 21 12.10 5.52 5.34
CA VAL A 21 12.63 5.24 6.67
C VAL A 21 12.45 3.77 7.04
N ASP A 22 13.51 3.16 7.55
CA ASP A 22 13.54 1.80 8.09
C ASP A 22 14.50 1.79 9.29
N SER A 23 14.06 2.41 10.39
CA SER A 23 14.82 2.50 11.65
C SER A 23 14.07 1.82 12.79
N GLU A 24 14.77 1.58 13.89
CA GLU A 24 14.14 1.07 15.11
C GLU A 24 13.02 2.04 15.57
N GLY A 25 11.81 1.52 15.76
CA GLY A 25 10.64 2.30 16.18
C GLY A 25 9.89 3.06 15.07
N PHE A 26 10.43 3.17 13.85
CA PHE A 26 9.70 3.80 12.75
C PHE A 26 10.08 3.20 11.39
N ARG A 27 9.06 2.70 10.69
CA ARG A 27 9.18 2.18 9.33
C ARG A 27 8.13 2.87 8.48
N THR A 28 8.52 3.37 7.31
CA THR A 28 7.57 3.96 6.37
C THR A 28 6.48 2.94 6.05
N ALA A 29 5.25 3.24 6.43
CA ALA A 29 4.11 2.32 6.32
C ALA A 29 3.66 2.10 4.86
N GLY A 30 4.01 3.03 3.98
CA GLY A 30 3.78 2.95 2.55
C GLY A 30 4.06 4.28 1.84
N SER A 31 3.97 4.26 0.51
CA SER A 31 4.16 5.43 -0.35
C SER A 31 3.13 5.46 -1.47
N MET A 32 2.91 6.65 -2.02
CA MET A 32 2.01 6.87 -3.13
C MET A 32 2.64 7.81 -4.17
N GLY A 33 2.39 7.52 -5.45
CA GLY A 33 2.65 8.43 -6.57
C GLY A 33 1.46 8.41 -7.53
N SER A 34 1.14 9.54 -8.15
CA SER A 34 -0.02 9.65 -9.05
C SER A 34 0.36 10.26 -10.40
N VAL A 35 -0.22 9.74 -11.47
CA VAL A 35 -0.17 10.33 -12.81
C VAL A 35 -1.53 10.95 -13.08
N LEU A 36 -1.53 12.27 -13.30
CA LEU A 36 -2.72 13.08 -13.54
C LEU A 36 -2.64 13.69 -14.96
N PRO A 37 -3.18 13.01 -15.99
CA PRO A 37 -3.16 13.53 -17.35
C PRO A 37 -3.97 14.83 -17.46
N ARG A 38 -3.53 15.74 -18.33
CA ARG A 38 -4.33 16.96 -18.65
C ARG A 38 -5.54 16.64 -19.54
N ALA A 39 -5.42 15.61 -20.38
CA ALA A 39 -6.48 15.20 -21.29
C ALA A 39 -7.58 14.48 -20.50
N PRO A 40 -8.84 14.98 -20.49
CA PRO A 40 -9.93 14.40 -19.70
C PRO A 40 -10.31 12.95 -20.11
N ALA A 41 -9.95 12.55 -21.32
CA ALA A 41 -10.20 11.19 -21.83
C ALA A 41 -9.25 10.14 -21.25
N LEU A 42 -8.16 10.55 -20.61
CA LEU A 42 -7.19 9.64 -20.00
C LEU A 42 -7.46 9.51 -18.49
N PRO A 43 -7.46 8.30 -17.93
CA PRO A 43 -7.71 8.12 -16.52
C PRO A 43 -6.51 8.57 -15.67
N CYS A 44 -6.80 9.09 -14.47
CA CYS A 44 -5.78 9.22 -13.44
C CYS A 44 -5.38 7.84 -12.94
N VAL A 45 -4.08 7.62 -12.74
CA VAL A 45 -3.54 6.37 -12.18
C VAL A 45 -2.81 6.69 -10.89
N HIS A 46 -3.24 6.06 -9.80
CA HIS A 46 -2.65 6.20 -8.48
C HIS A 46 -1.91 4.91 -8.12
N PHE A 47 -0.63 5.02 -7.79
CA PHE A 47 0.21 3.91 -7.42
C PHE A 47 0.42 3.91 -5.92
N PHE A 48 0.15 2.80 -5.26
CA PHE A 48 0.31 2.65 -3.81
C PHE A 48 1.17 1.45 -3.49
N THR A 49 2.09 1.58 -2.54
CA THR A 49 2.66 0.38 -1.92
C THR A 49 1.68 -0.23 -0.93
N ALA A 50 1.07 0.59 -0.06
CA ALA A 50 0.13 0.13 0.99
C ALA A 50 0.69 -1.04 1.85
N THR A 51 2.00 -1.12 1.94
CA THR A 51 2.75 -2.13 2.70
C THR A 51 4.02 -1.46 3.23
N PRO A 52 4.48 -1.82 4.45
CA PRO A 52 5.68 -1.22 5.04
C PRO A 52 6.93 -1.44 4.19
N ASP A 53 7.88 -0.53 4.33
CA ASP A 53 9.14 -0.47 3.57
C ASP A 53 8.89 -0.40 2.05
N PRO A 54 8.66 0.82 1.50
CA PRO A 54 8.51 1.05 0.08
C PRO A 54 9.65 0.46 -0.76
N SER A 55 10.90 0.44 -0.27
CA SER A 55 12.05 -0.11 -1.00
C SER A 55 11.85 -1.59 -1.40
N ARG A 56 11.14 -2.35 -0.56
CA ARG A 56 10.84 -3.79 -0.76
C ARG A 56 9.41 -4.04 -1.23
N SER A 57 8.59 -3.00 -1.29
CA SER A 57 7.19 -3.12 -1.66
C SER A 57 6.97 -2.92 -3.16
N VAL A 58 5.89 -3.49 -3.68
CA VAL A 58 5.43 -3.23 -5.05
C VAL A 58 4.45 -2.06 -5.04
N PHE A 59 4.58 -1.14 -6.01
CA PHE A 59 3.56 -0.12 -6.30
C PHE A 59 2.44 -0.75 -7.14
N LYS A 60 1.24 -0.84 -6.58
CA LYS A 60 0.05 -1.38 -7.25
C LYS A 60 -0.72 -0.23 -7.91
N PRO A 61 -1.11 -0.33 -9.19
CA PRO A 61 -1.91 0.70 -9.84
C PRO A 61 -3.37 0.61 -9.39
N PHE A 62 -3.96 1.75 -9.09
CA PHE A 62 -5.37 1.95 -8.82
C PHE A 62 -5.91 3.01 -9.77
N VAL A 63 -6.99 2.67 -10.46
CA VAL A 63 -7.62 3.51 -11.48
C VAL A 63 -9.09 3.65 -11.12
N PHE A 64 -9.55 4.88 -10.89
CA PHE A 64 -10.95 5.14 -10.55
C PHE A 64 -11.78 5.32 -11.82
N VAL A 65 -12.19 4.19 -12.41
CA VAL A 65 -13.05 4.15 -13.60
C VAL A 65 -14.27 3.25 -13.36
N ALA A 66 -15.35 3.50 -14.10
CA ALA A 66 -16.54 2.67 -14.05
C ALA A 66 -16.21 1.22 -14.45
N GLY A 67 -16.80 0.25 -13.73
CA GLY A 67 -16.66 -1.17 -14.06
C GLY A 67 -15.31 -1.81 -13.67
N LEU A 68 -14.46 -1.14 -12.89
CA LEU A 68 -13.24 -1.74 -12.37
C LEU A 68 -13.58 -2.98 -11.51
N LYS A 69 -12.99 -4.13 -11.85
CA LYS A 69 -13.08 -5.33 -11.03
C LYS A 69 -12.05 -5.25 -9.89
N PRO A 70 -12.47 -5.30 -8.61
CA PRO A 70 -11.53 -5.31 -7.49
C PRO A 70 -10.60 -6.52 -7.58
N ALA A 71 -9.31 -6.34 -7.29
CA ALA A 71 -8.40 -7.46 -7.11
C ALA A 71 -8.73 -8.17 -5.77
N PRO A 72 -9.20 -9.43 -5.77
CA PRO A 72 -9.69 -10.07 -4.54
C PRO A 72 -8.65 -10.14 -3.42
N GLN A 73 -7.36 -10.23 -3.77
CA GLN A 73 -6.24 -10.38 -2.85
C GLN A 73 -5.99 -9.13 -1.98
N VAL A 74 -6.50 -7.97 -2.41
CA VAL A 74 -6.41 -6.70 -1.65
C VAL A 74 -7.67 -6.41 -0.85
N ARG A 75 -8.68 -7.28 -0.89
CA ARG A 75 -9.94 -7.09 -0.18
C ARG A 75 -9.84 -7.60 1.25
N SER A 76 -10.04 -6.71 2.23
CA SER A 76 -10.16 -7.12 3.63
C SER A 76 -11.38 -8.02 3.86
N PRO A 77 -11.30 -8.96 4.81
CA PRO A 77 -12.45 -9.77 5.19
C PRO A 77 -13.60 -8.90 5.71
N THR A 78 -14.83 -9.35 5.47
CA THR A 78 -16.04 -8.72 5.99
C THR A 78 -16.56 -9.53 7.16
N PHE A 79 -16.94 -8.85 8.25
CA PHE A 79 -17.44 -9.47 9.46
C PHE A 79 -18.93 -9.14 9.62
N ARG A 80 -19.75 -10.16 9.88
CA ARG A 80 -21.18 -9.97 10.20
C ARG A 80 -21.33 -9.11 11.46
N ASP A 81 -20.57 -9.46 12.48
CA ASP A 81 -20.53 -8.80 13.79
C ASP A 81 -19.34 -7.83 13.91
N ASP A 82 -19.18 -6.95 12.92
CA ASP A 82 -18.03 -6.04 12.86
C ASP A 82 -17.97 -5.09 14.08
N PRO A 83 -16.90 -5.14 14.91
CA PRO A 83 -16.75 -4.27 16.08
C PRO A 83 -16.71 -2.78 15.75
N ALA A 84 -16.34 -2.40 14.53
CA ALA A 84 -16.35 -1.00 14.07
C ALA A 84 -17.77 -0.47 13.81
N LYS A 85 -18.76 -1.36 13.65
CA LYS A 85 -20.17 -1.05 13.40
C LYS A 85 -21.05 -1.11 14.65
N LYS A 86 -20.58 -1.74 15.74
CA LYS A 86 -21.30 -1.82 17.03
C LYS A 86 -21.06 -0.55 17.87
N ILE A 87 -22.01 -0.20 18.74
CA ILE A 87 -21.86 0.91 19.70
C ILE A 87 -21.89 0.33 21.12
N PRO A 88 -20.90 0.61 21.98
CA PRO A 88 -19.69 1.38 21.70
C PRO A 88 -18.77 0.70 20.66
N ARG A 89 -18.02 1.49 19.87
CA ARG A 89 -17.16 0.96 18.79
C ARG A 89 -15.90 0.32 19.36
N PHE A 90 -15.34 -0.60 18.58
CA PHE A 90 -14.02 -1.22 18.81
C PHE A 90 -13.85 -1.92 20.16
N GLN A 91 -14.94 -2.45 20.73
CA GLN A 91 -14.88 -3.21 21.98
C GLN A 91 -14.17 -4.57 21.85
N SER A 92 -13.94 -5.03 20.61
CA SER A 92 -13.12 -6.19 20.30
C SER A 92 -12.35 -5.97 19.00
N MET A 93 -11.27 -6.73 18.82
CA MET A 93 -10.45 -6.71 17.60
C MET A 93 -10.78 -7.89 16.70
N VAL A 94 -10.69 -7.64 15.39
CA VAL A 94 -10.79 -8.66 14.34
C VAL A 94 -9.59 -8.51 13.41
N ASP A 95 -9.11 -9.62 12.85
CA ASP A 95 -8.02 -9.57 11.88
C ASP A 95 -8.50 -9.06 10.52
N ARG A 96 -8.19 -7.81 10.20
CA ARG A 96 -8.59 -7.16 8.93
C ARG A 96 -7.57 -7.33 7.81
N ARG A 97 -6.48 -8.08 8.03
CA ARG A 97 -5.40 -8.23 7.05
C ARG A 97 -5.89 -9.04 5.84
N HIS A 98 -5.88 -8.42 4.66
CA HIS A 98 -6.15 -9.10 3.39
C HIS A 98 -5.00 -10.05 3.01
N GLU A 99 -5.25 -10.93 2.03
CA GLU A 99 -4.30 -11.98 1.63
C GLU A 99 -2.93 -11.42 1.22
N LEU A 100 -2.92 -10.38 0.39
CA LEU A 100 -1.67 -9.76 -0.07
C LEU A 100 -0.86 -9.14 1.08
N TYR A 101 -1.50 -8.56 2.09
CA TYR A 101 -0.82 -8.01 3.25
C TYR A 101 -0.12 -9.12 4.05
N ARG A 102 -0.82 -10.24 4.28
CA ARG A 102 -0.24 -11.39 4.99
C ARG A 102 0.96 -11.98 4.25
N ARG A 103 0.89 -12.06 2.91
CA ARG A 103 2.04 -12.50 2.09
C ARG A 103 3.22 -11.53 2.19
N HIS A 104 2.95 -10.22 2.16
CA HIS A 104 4.00 -9.21 2.34
C HIS A 104 4.64 -9.30 3.72
N GLN A 105 3.85 -9.48 4.77
CA GLN A 105 4.34 -9.66 6.14
C GLN A 105 5.26 -10.90 6.23
N ALA A 106 4.83 -12.04 5.69
CA ALA A 106 5.66 -13.24 5.66
C ALA A 106 6.96 -13.06 4.87
N ALA A 107 6.92 -12.33 3.74
CA ALA A 107 8.12 -12.01 2.97
C ALA A 107 9.09 -11.12 3.75
N LEU A 108 8.58 -10.11 4.46
CA LEU A 108 9.40 -9.27 5.34
C LEU A 108 10.07 -10.10 6.44
N GLU A 109 9.30 -10.95 7.14
CA GLU A 109 9.81 -11.81 8.21
C GLU A 109 10.91 -12.77 7.72
N LEU A 110 10.76 -13.34 6.51
CA LEU A 110 11.78 -14.21 5.91
C LEU A 110 13.08 -13.44 5.64
N MET A 111 12.96 -12.29 4.99
CA MET A 111 14.12 -11.51 4.62
C MET A 111 14.81 -10.84 5.82
N GLU A 112 14.11 -10.62 6.95
CA GLU A 112 14.72 -10.17 8.21
C GLU A 112 15.49 -11.30 8.92
N ARG A 113 15.15 -12.57 8.66
CA ARG A 113 15.91 -13.74 9.18
C ARG A 113 17.15 -14.05 8.35
N ASP A 114 17.14 -13.68 7.06
CA ASP A 114 18.26 -13.87 6.14
C ASP A 114 19.32 -12.74 6.23
N GLN A 115 19.11 -11.76 7.13
CA GLN A 115 20.07 -10.70 7.49
C GLN A 115 20.90 -11.09 8.71
#